data_AF-A0A3P6FY17-F1
#
_entry.id   AF-A0A3P6FY17-F1
#
_cell.length_a   1.000
_cell.length_b   1.000
_cell.length_c   1.000
_cell.angle_alpha   90.00
_cell.angle_beta   90.00
_cell.angle_gamma   90.00
#
_symmetry.space_group_name_H-M   'P 1'
#
loop_
_entity.id
_entity.type
_entity.pdbx_description
1 polymer ?
#
loop_
_entity_poly.entity_id
_entity_poly.type
_entity_poly.pdbx_seq_one_letter_code
_entity_poly.pdbx_strand_id
1 'polypeptide(L)'
;MNKSLFLYIVHRLSTEVEYFQPKEDATGRSGISPLQKCTAKIRQLAYGGGADPVDEYVRLGETTSRKCLHHFAAGIIHLFGDEYLRRPTPEDLQRLLHDGEQRGFPGMVGCIDCMH
;
A
#
# COMPACT_ATOMS: atom_id res chain seq x y z
N MET A 1 4.09 8.28 4.19
CA MET A 1 3.67 8.19 2.77
C MET A 1 3.08 9.51 2.33
N ASN A 2 3.42 10.00 1.13
CA ASN A 2 2.88 11.24 0.58
C ASN A 2 1.37 11.13 0.28
N LYS A 3 0.59 12.19 0.54
CA LYS A 3 -0.88 12.21 0.36
C LYS A 3 -1.30 11.98 -1.09
N SER A 4 -0.61 12.58 -2.05
CA SER A 4 -0.95 12.46 -3.48
C SER A 4 -0.74 11.03 -3.98
N LEU A 5 0.37 10.39 -3.59
CA LEU A 5 0.62 8.99 -3.89
C LEU A 5 -0.44 8.08 -3.27
N PHE A 6 -0.81 8.33 -2.02
CA PHE A 6 -1.85 7.54 -1.36
C PHE A 6 -3.19 7.63 -2.08
N LEU A 7 -3.65 8.84 -2.41
CA LEU A 7 -4.91 9.03 -3.13
C LEU A 7 -4.87 8.41 -4.53
N TYR A 8 -3.72 8.46 -5.20
CA TYR A 8 -3.52 7.79 -6.48
C TYR A 8 -3.66 6.26 -6.36
N ILE A 9 -3.06 5.64 -5.35
CA ILE A 9 -3.22 4.21 -5.06
C ILE A 9 -4.70 3.86 -4.81
N VAL A 10 -5.38 4.63 -3.97
CA VAL A 10 -6.81 4.42 -3.66
C VAL A 10 -7.65 4.50 -4.94
N HIS A 11 -7.43 5.52 -5.77
CA HIS A 11 -8.15 5.71 -7.02
C HIS A 11 -7.92 4.57 -8.02
N ARG A 12 -6.67 4.13 -8.21
CA ARG A 12 -6.35 3.02 -9.13
C ARG A 12 -6.98 1.72 -8.63
N LEU A 13 -6.87 1.41 -7.34
CA LEU A 13 -7.49 0.22 -6.76
C LEU A 13 -9.02 0.27 -6.86
N SER A 14 -9.65 1.41 -6.58
CA SER A 14 -11.12 1.53 -6.66
C SER A 14 -11.66 1.46 -8.09
N THR A 15 -10.83 1.74 -9.10
CA THR A 15 -11.24 1.69 -10.51
C THR A 15 -11.02 0.30 -11.09
N GLU A 16 -9.84 -0.28 -10.85
CA GLU A 16 -9.36 -1.49 -11.54
C GLU A 16 -9.60 -2.78 -10.75
N VAL A 17 -9.81 -2.71 -9.43
CA VAL A 17 -9.98 -3.88 -8.57
C VAL A 17 -11.39 -3.92 -8.01
N GLU A 18 -12.21 -4.85 -8.50
CA GLU A 18 -13.62 -4.99 -8.13
C GLU A 18 -13.87 -5.06 -6.62
N TYR A 19 -12.94 -5.67 -5.86
CA TYR A 19 -13.03 -5.75 -4.39
C TYR A 19 -12.99 -4.36 -3.71
N PHE A 20 -12.32 -3.40 -4.32
CA PHE A 20 -12.17 -2.02 -3.84
C PHE A 20 -13.15 -1.06 -4.46
N GLN A 21 -14.01 -1.49 -5.39
CA GLN A 21 -15.10 -0.64 -5.85
C GLN A 21 -16.09 -0.37 -4.69
N PRO A 22 -16.69 0.82 -4.61
CA PRO A 22 -17.80 1.09 -3.70
C PRO A 22 -18.93 0.08 -3.95
N LYS A 23 -19.41 -0.56 -2.88
CA LYS A 23 -20.55 -1.48 -2.94
C LYS A 23 -21.59 -1.05 -1.91
N GLU A 24 -22.86 -1.17 -2.28
CA GLU A 24 -23.98 -1.01 -1.38
C GLU A 24 -24.40 -2.37 -0.85
N ASP A 25 -24.77 -2.42 0.43
CA ASP A 25 -25.33 -3.64 1.02
C ASP A 25 -26.79 -3.86 0.58
N ALA A 26 -27.36 -5.01 0.95
CA ALA A 26 -28.74 -5.35 0.60
C ALA A 26 -29.80 -4.38 1.17
N THR A 27 -29.41 -3.48 2.09
CA THR A 27 -30.26 -2.43 2.66
C THR A 27 -30.03 -1.05 2.03
N GLY A 28 -29.18 -0.97 1.00
CA GLY A 28 -28.82 0.27 0.31
C GLY A 28 -27.83 1.14 1.08
N ARG A 29 -27.17 0.62 2.13
CA ARG A 29 -26.13 1.37 2.85
C ARG A 29 -24.79 1.18 2.16
N SER A 30 -24.06 2.27 1.97
CA SER A 30 -22.70 2.19 1.46
C SER A 30 -21.82 1.40 2.41
N GLY A 31 -21.19 0.35 1.90
CA GLY A 31 -20.21 -0.43 2.65
C GLY A 31 -18.92 0.36 2.91
N ILE A 32 -17.92 -0.33 3.46
CA ILE A 32 -16.62 0.25 3.77
C ILE A 32 -15.99 0.85 2.51
N SER A 33 -15.61 2.13 2.61
CA SER A 33 -15.07 2.89 1.48
C SER A 33 -13.69 2.36 1.03
N PRO A 34 -13.31 2.58 -0.24
CA PRO A 34 -11.98 2.19 -0.73
C PRO A 34 -10.85 2.87 0.07
N LEU A 35 -11.08 4.11 0.49
CA LEU A 35 -10.17 4.90 1.32
C LEU A 35 -9.92 4.23 2.67
N GLN A 36 -10.97 3.78 3.36
CA GLN A 36 -10.86 3.08 4.64
C GLN A 36 -10.16 1.74 4.47
N LYS A 37 -10.54 0.94 3.45
CA LYS A 37 -9.88 -0.34 3.15
C LYS A 37 -8.37 -0.15 2.95
N CYS A 38 -7.96 0.77 2.08
CA CYS A 38 -6.55 1.02 1.79
C CYS A 38 -5.80 1.55 3.03
N THR A 39 -6.40 2.47 3.79
CA THR A 39 -5.80 3.00 5.02
C THR A 39 -5.50 1.89 6.02
N ALA A 40 -6.46 1.00 6.27
CA ALA A 40 -6.25 -0.14 7.15
C ALA A 40 -5.15 -1.07 6.65
N LYS A 41 -5.16 -1.44 5.37
CA LYS A 41 -4.16 -2.38 4.85
C LYS A 41 -2.74 -1.81 4.88
N ILE A 42 -2.56 -0.53 4.55
CA ILE A 42 -1.24 0.12 4.62
C ILE A 42 -0.74 0.20 6.06
N ARG A 43 -1.61 0.54 7.02
CA ARG A 43 -1.26 0.52 8.45
C ARG A 43 -0.89 -0.88 8.93
N GLN A 44 -1.65 -1.90 8.51
CA GLN A 44 -1.36 -3.30 8.83
C GLN A 44 0.04 -3.72 8.32
N LEU A 45 0.40 -3.32 7.10
CA LEU A 45 1.72 -3.60 6.52
C LEU A 45 2.85 -2.80 7.19
N ALA A 46 2.62 -1.51 7.49
CA ALA A 46 3.64 -0.63 8.05
C ALA A 46 4.02 -0.97 9.49
N TYR A 47 3.05 -1.36 10.31
CA TYR A 47 3.28 -1.63 11.74
C TYR A 47 3.51 -3.12 12.05
N GLY A 48 3.37 -4.01 11.06
CA GLY A 48 3.53 -5.46 11.26
C GLY A 48 2.49 -6.08 12.21
N GLY A 49 1.41 -5.35 12.53
CA GLY A 49 0.41 -5.77 13.50
C GLY A 49 -0.54 -6.84 12.95
N GLY A 50 -1.03 -7.70 13.85
CA GLY A 50 -2.18 -8.57 13.59
C GLY A 50 -3.42 -7.75 13.20
N ALA A 51 -4.46 -8.44 12.71
CA ALA A 51 -5.69 -7.76 12.29
C ALA A 51 -6.35 -6.92 13.40
N ASP A 52 -6.09 -7.22 14.68
CA ASP A 52 -6.82 -6.72 15.85
C ASP A 52 -6.76 -5.19 16.09
N PRO A 53 -5.60 -4.51 16.24
CA PRO A 53 -5.61 -3.06 16.49
C PRO A 53 -5.97 -2.23 15.25
N VAL A 54 -5.86 -2.80 14.05
CA VAL A 54 -6.27 -2.14 12.78
C VAL A 54 -7.77 -2.29 12.55
N ASP A 55 -8.38 -3.34 13.12
CA ASP A 55 -9.82 -3.60 13.09
C ASP A 55 -10.62 -2.50 13.80
N GLU A 56 -10.09 -1.89 14.86
CA GLU A 56 -10.80 -0.85 15.62
C GLU A 56 -11.27 0.33 14.73
N TYR A 57 -10.52 0.65 13.67
CA TYR A 57 -10.86 1.74 12.74
C TYR A 57 -11.81 1.36 11.61
N VAL A 58 -11.87 0.08 11.20
CA VAL A 58 -12.58 -0.34 9.96
C VAL A 58 -13.63 -1.44 10.21
N ARG A 59 -13.69 -2.00 11.43
CA ARG A 59 -14.65 -3.03 11.87
C ARG A 59 -14.79 -4.17 10.86
N LEU A 60 -13.67 -4.65 10.34
CA LEU A 60 -13.54 -5.81 9.47
C LEU A 60 -13.24 -7.05 10.30
N GLY A 61 -14.21 -7.98 10.36
CA GLY A 61 -13.95 -9.32 10.90
C GLY A 61 -12.69 -9.95 10.30
N GLU A 62 -11.94 -10.69 11.13
CA GLU A 62 -10.58 -11.19 10.84
C GLU A 62 -10.44 -11.82 9.43
N THR A 63 -11.40 -12.67 9.06
CA THR A 63 -11.41 -13.36 7.75
C THR A 63 -11.56 -12.38 6.58
N THR A 64 -12.38 -11.34 6.73
CA THR A 64 -12.56 -10.25 5.76
C THR A 64 -11.33 -9.35 5.71
N SER A 65 -10.71 -9.08 6.87
CA SER A 65 -9.47 -8.31 6.97
C SER A 65 -8.32 -8.99 6.21
N ARG A 66 -8.18 -10.31 6.35
CA ARG A 66 -7.21 -11.15 5.63
C ARG A 66 -7.48 -11.17 4.12
N LYS A 67 -8.72 -11.42 3.69
CA LYS A 67 -9.10 -11.37 2.26
C LYS A 67 -8.80 -10.01 1.65
N CYS A 68 -9.16 -8.93 2.36
CA CYS A 68 -8.87 -7.56 1.93
C CYS A 68 -7.36 -7.34 1.75
N LEU A 69 -6.52 -7.90 2.64
CA LEU A 69 -5.07 -7.78 2.52
C LEU A 69 -4.53 -8.52 1.29
N HIS A 70 -5.05 -9.71 1.00
CA HIS A 70 -4.70 -10.44 -0.22
C HIS A 70 -5.09 -9.67 -1.49
N HIS A 71 -6.32 -9.16 -1.58
CA HIS A 71 -6.75 -8.35 -2.72
C HIS A 71 -5.95 -7.05 -2.83
N PHE A 72 -5.60 -6.43 -1.70
CA PHE A 72 -4.76 -5.24 -1.68
C PHE A 72 -3.37 -5.53 -2.26
N ALA A 73 -2.67 -6.52 -1.72
CA ALA A 73 -1.33 -6.88 -2.16
C ALA A 73 -1.31 -7.30 -3.64
N ALA A 74 -2.26 -8.15 -4.05
CA ALA A 74 -2.40 -8.56 -5.45
C ALA A 74 -2.68 -7.37 -6.37
N GLY A 75 -3.57 -6.46 -5.97
CA GLY A 75 -3.87 -5.25 -6.73
C GLY A 75 -2.66 -4.32 -6.84
N ILE A 76 -1.89 -4.15 -5.77
CA ILE A 76 -0.66 -3.35 -5.79
C ILE A 76 0.36 -3.97 -6.75
N ILE A 77 0.61 -5.28 -6.65
CA ILE A 77 1.55 -5.97 -7.55
C ILE A 77 1.09 -5.85 -9.00
N HIS A 78 -0.19 -6.04 -9.27
CA HIS A 78 -0.72 -5.97 -10.63
C HIS A 78 -0.62 -4.56 -11.24
N LEU A 79 -0.92 -3.52 -10.45
CA LEU A 79 -1.00 -2.15 -10.95
C LEU A 79 0.34 -1.41 -10.96
N PHE A 80 1.25 -1.79 -10.07
CA PHE A 80 2.50 -1.07 -9.79
C PHE A 80 3.74 -1.97 -9.88
N GLY A 81 3.58 -3.29 -10.03
CA GLY A 81 4.70 -4.22 -10.05
C GLY A 81 5.69 -3.95 -11.17
N ASP A 82 5.22 -3.62 -12.37
CA ASP A 82 6.11 -3.34 -13.50
C ASP A 82 6.97 -2.09 -13.28
N GLU A 83 6.49 -1.12 -12.51
CA GLU A 83 7.21 0.11 -12.20
C GLU A 83 8.16 -0.05 -11.01
N TYR A 84 7.70 -0.72 -9.93
CA TYR A 84 8.39 -0.73 -8.63
C TYR A 84 9.03 -2.08 -8.26
N LEU A 85 8.62 -3.19 -8.87
CA LEU A 85 9.20 -4.53 -8.65
C LEU A 85 10.12 -4.96 -9.78
N ARG A 86 10.32 -4.11 -10.80
CA ARG A 86 11.34 -4.33 -11.84
C ARG A 86 12.74 -4.20 -11.27
N ARG A 87 13.72 -4.70 -12.03
CA ARG A 87 15.13 -4.44 -11.74
C ARG A 87 15.40 -2.92 -11.86
N PRO A 88 16.14 -2.31 -10.91
CA PRO A 88 16.53 -0.90 -11.01
C PRO A 88 17.30 -0.63 -12.30
N THR A 89 17.04 0.51 -12.94
CA THR A 89 17.89 0.97 -14.06
C THR A 89 19.14 1.67 -13.50
N PRO A 90 20.17 1.92 -14.34
CA PRO A 90 21.31 2.73 -13.92
C PRO A 90 20.91 4.11 -13.37
N GLU A 91 19.86 4.72 -13.91
CA GLU A 91 19.34 6.02 -13.45
C GLU A 91 18.71 5.91 -12.05
N ASP A 92 17.93 4.85 -11.79
CA ASP A 92 17.41 4.58 -10.44
C ASP A 92 18.54 4.35 -9.44
N LEU A 93 19.57 3.61 -9.85
CA LEU A 93 20.73 3.33 -9.02
C LEU A 93 21.50 4.61 -8.68
N GLN A 94 21.72 5.47 -9.67
CA GLN A 94 22.40 6.75 -9.48
C GLN A 94 21.59 7.69 -8.58
N ARG A 95 20.25 7.72 -8.72
CA ARG A 95 19.37 8.47 -7.82
C ARG A 95 19.46 7.95 -6.39
N LEU A 96 19.37 6.63 -6.19
CA LEU A 96 19.46 6.00 -4.88
C LEU A 96 20.82 6.27 -4.20
N LEU A 97 21.92 6.20 -4.97
CA LEU A 97 23.25 6.53 -4.48
C LEU A 97 23.37 7.99 -4.07
N HIS A 98 22.85 8.92 -4.88
CA HIS A 98 22.85 10.34 -4.56
C HIS A 98 22.06 10.65 -3.29
N ASP A 99 20.86 10.07 -3.15
CA ASP A 99 20.04 10.20 -1.95
C ASP A 99 20.73 9.60 -0.72
N GLY A 100 21.42 8.46 -0.89
CA GLY A 100 22.23 7.82 0.14
C GLY A 100 23.41 8.70 0.59
N GLU A 101 24.14 9.29 -0.36
CA GLU A 101 25.23 10.24 -0.07
C GLU A 101 24.75 11.47 0.71
N GLN A 102 23.62 12.08 0.29
CA GLN A 102 23.04 13.21 1.02
C GLN A 102 22.65 12.86 2.47
N ARG A 103 22.35 11.58 2.72
CA ARG A 103 22.01 11.06 4.05
C ARG A 103 23.21 10.53 4.82
N GLY A 104 24.43 10.59 4.27
CA GLY A 104 25.65 10.14 4.93
C GLY A 104 26.02 8.67 4.71
N PHE A 105 25.42 8.02 3.70
CA PHE A 105 25.64 6.61 3.35
C PHE A 105 26.26 6.48 1.93
N PRO A 106 27.52 6.91 1.72
CA PRO A 106 28.16 6.87 0.41
C PRO A 106 28.33 5.43 -0.09
N GLY A 107 27.93 5.20 -1.35
CA GLY A 107 28.08 3.89 -2.01
C GLY A 107 27.09 2.80 -1.56
N MET A 108 26.14 3.10 -0.66
CA MET A 108 25.17 2.10 -0.19
C MET A 108 23.96 1.99 -1.12
N VAL A 109 23.74 0.79 -1.64
CA VAL A 109 22.57 0.42 -2.44
C VAL A 109 21.84 -0.69 -1.69
N GLY A 110 20.61 -0.40 -1.24
CA GLY A 110 19.74 -1.44 -0.68
C GLY A 110 19.76 -1.60 0.85
N CYS A 111 20.35 -0.69 1.62
CA CYS A 111 20.11 -0.64 3.07
C CYS A 111 18.77 0.06 3.34
N ILE A 112 17.70 -0.71 3.53
CA ILE A 112 16.39 -0.16 3.94
C ILE A 112 16.47 0.43 5.36
N ASP A 113 17.27 -0.17 6.24
CA ASP A 113 17.46 0.27 7.63
C ASP A 113 18.17 1.63 7.74
N CYS A 114 18.80 2.10 6.67
CA CYS A 114 19.51 3.37 6.60
C CYS A 114 18.63 4.52 6.08
N MET A 115 17.32 4.27 5.86
CA MET A 115 16.38 5.27 5.31
C MET A 115 15.43 5.90 6.35
N HIS A 116 15.66 5.70 7.65
CA HIS A 116 14.88 6.29 8.74
C HIS A 116 15.38 7.70 9.11
#